data_AF-A0A7J3TLP9-F1
#
_entry.id   AF-A0A7J3TLP9-F1
#
_cell.length_a   1.000
_cell.length_b   1.000
_cell.length_c   1.000
_cell.angle_alpha   90.00
_cell.angle_beta   90.00
_cell.angle_gamma   90.00
#
_symmetry.space_group_name_H-M   'P 1'
#
loop_
_entity.id
_entity.type
_entity.pdbx_description
1 polymer ?
#
loop_
_entity_poly.entity_id
_entity_poly.type
_entity_poly.pdbx_seq_one_letter_code
_entity_poly.pdbx_strand_id
1 'polypeptide(L)' 'MKSWIPGVVGLGILLLFIGVVYGVYAEDQDAMETASAVEDVGVFLTGIGLILGALVDEGEDKIVRLGMLIAAALIIGLIW' A
#
# COMPACT_ATOMS: atom_id res chain seq x y z
N MET A 1 0.23 3.50 -23.02
CA MET A 1 0.04 4.46 -21.91
C MET A 1 1.05 4.10 -20.83
N LYS A 2 1.72 5.07 -20.18
CA LYS A 2 2.64 4.74 -19.07
C LYS A 2 1.83 4.06 -17.96
N SER A 3 2.33 2.94 -17.42
CA SER A 3 1.67 2.22 -16.33
C SER A 3 1.54 3.16 -15.13
N TRP A 4 0.32 3.37 -14.66
CA TRP A 4 -0.01 4.20 -13.49
C TRP A 4 0.18 3.42 -12.18
N ILE A 5 0.29 2.10 -12.27
CA ILE A 5 0.44 1.16 -11.14
C ILE A 5 1.63 1.50 -10.25
N PRO A 6 2.86 1.73 -10.75
CA PRO A 6 3.99 2.10 -9.90
C PRO A 6 3.75 3.40 -9.11
N GLY A 7 3.01 4.35 -9.70
CA GLY A 7 2.65 5.60 -9.03
C GLY A 7 1.69 5.37 -7.87
N VAL A 8 0.69 4.52 -8.03
CA VAL A 8 -0.28 4.19 -6.98
C VAL A 8 0.37 3.39 -5.86
N VAL A 9 1.19 2.39 -6.20
CA VAL A 9 1.93 1.59 -5.22
C VAL A 9 2.89 2.48 -4.43
N GLY A 10 3.62 3.36 -5.11
CA GLY A 10 4.54 4.30 -4.46
C GLY A 10 3.83 5.30 -3.55
N LEU A 11 2.69 5.84 -3.96
CA LEU A 11 1.87 6.72 -3.12
C LEU A 11 1.35 5.99 -1.87
N GLY A 12 0.88 4.74 -2.02
CA GLY A 12 0.42 3.94 -0.89
C GLY A 12 1.54 3.68 0.14
N ILE A 13 2.75 3.34 -0.32
CA ILE A 13 3.92 3.15 0.55
C ILE A 13 4.28 4.45 1.27
N LEU A 14 4.19 5.59 0.58
CA LEU A 14 4.45 6.89 1.18
C LEU A 14 3.43 7.22 2.28
N LEU A 15 2.14 6.97 2.05
CA LEU A 15 1.10 7.19 3.06
C LEU A 15 1.25 6.24 4.25
N LEU A 16 1.56 4.97 4.02
CA LEU A 16 1.93 4.01 5.05
C LEU A 16 3.05 4.57 5.95
N PHE A 17 4.14 5.03 5.33
CA PHE A 17 5.26 5.59 6.06
C PHE A 17 4.87 6.85 6.85
N ILE A 18 4.06 7.74 6.26
CA ILE A 18 3.56 8.94 6.94
C ILE A 18 2.68 8.57 8.14
N GLY A 19 1.75 7.63 7.99
CA GLY A 19 0.88 7.16 9.07
C GLY A 19 1.68 6.61 10.25
N VAL A 20 2.65 5.72 9.97
CA VAL A 20 3.55 5.15 10.99
C VAL A 20 4.36 6.24 11.71
N VAL A 21 5.01 7.13 10.95
CA VAL A 21 5.84 8.19 11.54
C VAL A 21 4.97 9.16 12.35
N TYR A 22 3.83 9.58 11.82
CA TYR A 22 2.92 10.49 12.50
C TYR A 22 2.36 9.88 13.78
N GLY A 23 1.98 8.60 13.76
CA GLY A 23 1.49 7.88 14.94
C GLY A 23 2.51 7.79 16.08
N VAL A 24 3.81 7.69 15.79
CA VAL A 24 4.87 7.69 16.81
C VAL A 24 4.94 9.01 17.59
N TYR A 25 4.57 10.13 16.96
CA TYR A 25 4.59 11.46 17.58
C TYR A 25 3.20 11.98 17.94
N ALA A 26 2.17 11.14 17.88
CA ALA A 26 0.80 11.53 18.22
C ALA A 26 0.67 11.78 19.73
N GLU A 27 0.19 12.97 20.09
CA GLU A 27 0.05 13.39 21.50
C GLU A 27 -1.36 13.16 22.05
N ASP A 28 -2.36 12.98 21.17
CA ASP A 28 -3.76 12.78 21.52
C ASP A 28 -4.40 11.67 20.66
N GLN A 29 -5.63 11.31 21.05
CA GLN A 29 -6.39 10.24 20.40
C GLN A 29 -6.78 10.61 18.96
N ASP A 30 -7.11 11.87 18.69
CA ASP A 30 -7.48 12.33 17.34
C ASP A 30 -6.30 12.19 16.36
N ALA A 31 -5.08 12.50 16.82
CA ALA A 31 -3.85 12.32 16.06
C ALA A 31 -3.54 10.83 15.82
N MET A 32 -3.77 9.97 16.81
CA MET A 32 -3.64 8.51 16.63
C MET A 32 -4.65 7.96 15.61
N GLU A 33 -5.91 8.39 15.68
CA GLU A 33 -6.95 7.98 14.72
C GLU A 33 -6.63 8.47 13.31
N THR A 34 -6.11 9.69 13.18
CA THR A 34 -5.65 10.23 11.90
C THR A 34 -4.45 9.45 11.36
N ALA A 35 -3.48 9.09 12.20
CA ALA A 35 -2.35 8.26 11.82
C ALA A 35 -2.81 6.90 11.28
N SER A 36 -3.71 6.23 12.00
CA SER A 36 -4.31 4.95 11.59
C SER A 36 -5.05 5.08 10.26
N ALA A 37 -5.86 6.12 10.08
CA ALA A 37 -6.59 6.33 8.83
C ALA A 37 -5.65 6.55 7.64
N VAL A 38 -4.55 7.29 7.83
CA VAL A 38 -3.54 7.50 6.78
C VAL A 38 -2.81 6.20 6.45
N GLU A 39 -2.49 5.39 7.46
CA GLU A 39 -1.90 4.07 7.29
C GLU A 39 -2.83 3.15 6.48
N ASP A 40 -4.11 3.06 6.85
CA ASP A 40 -5.11 2.23 6.18
C ASP A 40 -5.28 2.60 4.70
N VAL A 41 -5.30 3.90 4.39
CA VAL A 41 -5.34 4.37 3.00
C VAL A 41 -4.07 3.96 2.25
N GLY A 42 -2.91 4.03 2.90
CA GLY A 42 -1.65 3.56 2.36
C GLY A 42 -1.67 2.07 2.04
N VAL A 43 -2.11 1.24 2.99
CA VAL A 43 -2.28 -0.21 2.81
C VAL A 43 -3.20 -0.49 1.63
N PHE A 44 -4.35 0.19 1.57
CA PHE A 44 -5.34 -0.01 0.52
C PHE A 44 -4.76 0.28 -0.87
N LEU A 45 -4.12 1.44 -1.04
CA LEU A 45 -3.55 1.85 -2.34
C LEU A 45 -2.41 0.93 -2.78
N THR A 46 -1.51 0.56 -1.86
CA THR A 46 -0.42 -0.37 -2.16
C THR A 46 -0.96 -1.75 -2.50
N GLY A 47 -1.87 -2.29 -1.69
CA GLY A 47 -2.46 -3.61 -1.90
C GLY A 47 -3.21 -3.70 -3.22
N ILE A 48 -4.11 -2.75 -3.51
CA ILE A 48 -4.87 -2.76 -4.77
C ILE A 48 -3.97 -2.50 -5.98
N GLY A 49 -2.97 -1.60 -5.85
CA GLY A 49 -2.01 -1.33 -6.91
C GLY A 49 -1.22 -2.58 -7.30
N LEU A 50 -0.75 -3.35 -6.31
CA LEU A 50 -0.03 -4.60 -6.54
C LEU A 50 -0.93 -5.69 -7.15
N ILE A 51 -2.18 -5.84 -6.67
CA ILE A 51 -3.14 -6.80 -7.24
C ILE A 51 -3.43 -6.46 -8.70
N LEU A 52 -3.79 -5.20 -8.98
CA LEU A 52 -4.09 -4.77 -10.34
C LEU A 52 -2.86 -4.85 -11.24
N GLY A 53 -1.67 -4.54 -10.73
CA GLY A 53 -0.40 -4.76 -11.44
C GLY A 53 -0.19 -6.20 -11.84
N ALA A 54 -0.39 -7.12 -10.90
CA ALA A 54 -0.28 -8.56 -11.17
C ALA A 54 -1.33 -9.08 -12.15
N LEU A 55 -2.52 -8.48 -12.21
CA LEU A 55 -3.59 -8.93 -13.09
C LEU A 55 -3.49 -8.34 -14.51
N VAL A 56 -3.14 -7.06 -14.61
CA VAL A 56 -3.22 -6.28 -15.85
C VAL A 56 -1.90 -6.27 -16.61
N ASP A 57 -0.76 -6.41 -15.93
CA ASP A 57 0.55 -6.40 -16.60
C ASP A 57 0.91 -7.79 -17.13
N GLU A 58 0.44 -8.09 -18.34
CA GLU A 58 0.77 -9.34 -19.05
C GLU A 58 2.21 -9.36 -19.60
N GLY A 59 2.93 -8.22 -19.55
CA GLY A 59 4.32 -8.12 -19.98
C GLY A 59 5.32 -8.65 -18.96
N GLU A 60 4.91 -8.78 -17.70
CA GLU A 60 5.73 -9.26 -16.59
C GLU A 60 5.73 -10.80 -16.46
N ASP A 61 6.85 -11.34 -15.97
CA ASP A 61 6.97 -12.79 -15.73
C ASP A 61 5.95 -13.26 -14.67
N LYS A 62 5.46 -14.50 -14.84
CA LYS A 62 4.55 -15.15 -13.89
C LYS A 62 5.07 -15.15 -12.45
N ILE A 63 6.39 -15.26 -12.24
CA ILE A 63 7.03 -15.20 -10.93
C ILE A 63 6.90 -13.80 -10.32
N VAL A 64 7.13 -12.75 -11.10
CA VAL A 64 7.00 -11.35 -10.64
C VAL A 64 5.55 -11.06 -10.28
N ARG A 65 4.60 -11.51 -11.11
CA ARG A 65 3.16 -11.40 -10.85
C ARG A 65 2.74 -12.10 -9.57
N LEU A 66 3.24 -13.32 -9.33
CA LEU A 66 3.00 -14.02 -8.07
C LEU A 66 3.60 -13.25 -6.88
N GLY A 67 4.81 -12.72 -7.02
CA GLY A 67 5.45 -11.88 -6.00
C GLY A 67 4.63 -10.65 -5.65
N MET A 68 4.05 -9.97 -6.64
CA MET A 68 3.14 -8.84 -6.43
C MET A 68 1.87 -9.25 -5.67
N LEU A 69 1.27 -10.40 -5.99
CA LEU A 69 0.09 -10.91 -5.26
C LEU A 69 0.42 -11.28 -3.81
N ILE A 70 1.57 -11.91 -3.57
CA ILE A 70 2.02 -12.24 -2.21
C ILE A 70 2.29 -10.95 -1.42
N ALA A 71 2.99 -9.98 -2.01
CA ALA A 71 3.25 -8.70 -1.38
C ALA A 71 1.95 -7.95 -1.06
N ALA A 72 0.96 -7.98 -1.96
CA ALA A 72 -0.35 -7.41 -1.70
C ALA A 72 -1.06 -8.07 -0.52
N ALA A 73 -1.04 -9.40 -0.44
CA ALA A 73 -1.65 -10.14 0.66
C ALA A 73 -0.97 -9.82 2.01
N LEU A 74 0.35 -9.70 2.02
CA LEU A 74 1.11 -9.31 3.21
C LEU A 74 0.77 -7.87 3.66
N ILE A 75 0.73 -6.93 2.72
CA ILE A 75 0.39 -5.53 2.98
C ILE A 75 -1.04 -5.41 3.54
N ILE A 76 -2.02 -6.06 2.91
CA ILE A 76 -3.42 -6.04 3.38
C ILE A 76 -3.54 -6.71 4.76
N GLY A 77 -2.72 -7.72 5.04
CA GLY A 77 -2.64 -8.35 6.35
C GLY A 77 -2.20 -7.42 7.48
N LEU A 78 -1.61 -6.26 7.18
CA LEU A 78 -1.22 -5.26 8.19
C LEU A 78 -2.42 -4.52 8.82
N ILE A 79 -3.61 -4.58 8.21
CA ILE A 79 -4.83 -3.96 8.75
C ILE A 79 -5.38 -4.75 9.98
N TRP A 80 -4.86 -5.94 10.26
CA TRP A 80 -5.35 -6.85 11.31
C TRP A 80 -4.43 -6.98 12.52
#